data_AF-A0A7T1B1C2-F1
#
_entry.id   AF-A0A7T1B1C2-F1
#
_cell.length_a   1.000
_cell.length_b   1.000
_cell.length_c   1.000
_cell.angle_alpha   90.00
_cell.angle_beta   90.00
_cell.angle_gamma   90.00
#
_symmetry.space_group_name_H-M   'P 1'
#
loop_
_entity.id
_entity.type
_entity.pdbx_description
1 polymer ?
#
loop_
_entity_poly.entity_id
_entity_poly.type
_entity_poly.pdbx_seq_one_letter_code
_entity_poly.pdbx_strand_id
1 'polypeptide(L)'
;MLLNKQLVDQFIKYTVDMGEFDVLDAVYVQNKLIAILNAQGIEDELTIDAVSSMTPNDIAQLWIDQAVKANTIEDERYIREIVEAQILDLITPKPSAVNNYFWQQHKENPKLATDYFYELSKRNHYVKEDAIAKNISYNVATDYGDIEITINLSKPEKDGKQIAKEKNATASAYPQCALCFENEGYIGSVLQAARTNHRIIRMNLAGNEWGFQYSPYAYFNEHSIVLSRTHEPMAINQQTFENLVEFVQQFPHYFIGSNADIPIVGGSILSHNHYQAGRHEFPMDRATTKETFKLTSFPDIDATTLKWPMSVIRLKSNNSARLIKAATYVMEQWNNYSDSSVDIKAYSDDGTRHHTITPIVRYKNEQYEIDIVLRDNQTSNEYPDGIFHPHQDVQHIKKENIGLIEVMGTAILPGRLKSELVDVKNYLLGKSYNELGPHKQWAETMAQNYQIDNDNVDEIIHKEVGLKFKSVLADAGVFKDNEQGNNAFKQFLNVL
;
A
#
# COMPACT_ATOMS: atom_id res chain seq x y z
N MET A 1 -0.12 12.88 -36.93
CA MET A 1 -1.24 13.69 -36.39
C MET A 1 -0.83 15.15 -36.28
N LEU A 2 -1.79 16.07 -36.24
CA LEU A 2 -1.62 17.45 -35.78
C LEU A 2 -2.29 17.58 -34.40
N LEU A 3 -1.76 18.44 -33.52
CA LEU A 3 -2.39 18.71 -32.22
C LEU A 3 -3.40 19.85 -32.35
N ASN A 4 -4.55 19.71 -31.71
CA ASN A 4 -5.55 20.77 -31.66
C ASN A 4 -5.06 21.97 -30.84
N LYS A 5 -5.18 23.19 -31.40
CA LYS A 5 -4.72 24.42 -30.77
C LYS A 5 -5.37 24.70 -29.40
N GLN A 6 -6.68 24.46 -29.25
CA GLN A 6 -7.38 24.74 -27.98
C GLN A 6 -6.88 23.84 -26.84
N LEU A 7 -6.62 22.57 -27.13
CA LEU A 7 -6.04 21.64 -26.15
C LEU A 7 -4.62 22.06 -25.76
N VAL A 8 -3.81 22.47 -26.75
CA VAL A 8 -2.43 22.91 -26.49
C VAL A 8 -2.41 24.19 -25.66
N ASP A 9 -3.22 25.19 -26.02
CA ASP A 9 -3.31 26.46 -25.28
C ASP A 9 -3.81 26.22 -23.84
N GLN A 10 -4.80 25.33 -23.66
CA GLN A 10 -5.29 24.95 -22.33
C GLN A 10 -4.22 24.21 -21.52
N PHE A 11 -3.47 23.28 -22.12
CA PHE A 11 -2.40 22.58 -21.41
C PHE A 11 -1.25 23.50 -21.04
N ILE A 12 -0.85 24.41 -21.94
CA ILE A 12 0.15 25.45 -21.65
C ILE A 12 -0.29 26.30 -20.44
N LYS A 13 -1.57 26.65 -20.35
CA LYS A 13 -2.09 27.33 -19.16
C LYS A 13 -1.81 26.54 -17.87
N TYR A 14 -2.00 25.22 -17.86
CA TYR A 14 -1.63 24.39 -16.72
C TYR A 14 -0.12 24.40 -16.42
N THR A 15 0.73 24.40 -17.46
CA THR A 15 2.19 24.49 -17.25
C THR A 15 2.63 25.79 -16.59
N VAL A 16 1.91 26.89 -16.84
CA VAL A 16 2.16 28.20 -16.23
C VAL A 16 1.55 28.31 -14.83
N ASP A 17 0.29 27.89 -14.68
CA ASP A 17 -0.43 28.01 -13.41
C ASP A 17 0.13 27.07 -12.33
N MET A 18 0.71 25.93 -12.74
CA MET A 18 1.05 24.82 -11.83
C MET A 18 2.49 24.32 -11.95
N GLY A 19 3.12 24.52 -13.10
CA GLY A 19 4.50 24.11 -13.35
C GLY A 19 5.51 25.20 -12.98
N GLU A 20 6.68 25.15 -13.61
CA GLU A 20 7.73 26.17 -13.47
C GLU A 20 7.85 27.06 -14.72
N PHE A 21 6.92 26.93 -15.67
CA PHE A 21 6.98 27.64 -16.95
C PHE A 21 6.36 29.03 -16.85
N ASP A 22 6.92 29.98 -17.59
CA ASP A 22 6.34 31.31 -17.78
C ASP A 22 5.48 31.35 -19.06
N VAL A 23 4.64 32.36 -19.19
CA VAL A 23 3.87 32.61 -20.42
C VAL A 23 4.80 32.73 -21.65
N LEU A 24 6.02 33.23 -21.47
CA LEU A 24 7.05 33.30 -22.51
C LEU A 24 7.50 31.91 -23.02
N ASP A 25 7.28 30.85 -22.26
CA ASP A 25 7.65 29.48 -22.63
C ASP A 25 6.57 28.77 -23.46
N ALA A 26 5.45 29.42 -23.80
CA ALA A 26 4.34 28.79 -24.52
C ALA A 26 4.76 28.05 -25.80
N VAL A 27 5.57 28.70 -26.65
CA VAL A 27 6.08 28.08 -27.90
C VAL A 27 7.07 26.94 -27.60
N TYR A 28 7.84 27.04 -26.52
CA TYR A 28 8.75 25.98 -26.09
C TYR A 28 7.97 24.74 -25.64
N VAL A 29 6.98 24.91 -24.78
CA VAL A 29 6.10 23.84 -24.29
C VAL A 29 5.35 23.19 -25.45
N GLN A 30 4.83 23.99 -26.39
CA GLN A 30 4.20 23.47 -27.61
C GLN A 30 5.14 22.54 -28.38
N ASN A 31 6.39 22.94 -28.61
CA ASN A 31 7.36 22.11 -29.32
C ASN A 31 7.73 20.84 -28.54
N LYS A 32 7.72 20.88 -27.20
CA LYS A 32 7.87 19.68 -26.37
C LYS A 32 6.72 18.70 -26.56
N LEU A 33 5.48 19.19 -26.54
CA LEU A 33 4.29 18.36 -26.79
C LEU A 33 4.33 17.70 -28.17
N ILE A 34 4.71 18.47 -29.20
CA ILE A 34 4.88 17.95 -30.57
C ILE A 34 5.92 16.82 -30.59
N ALA A 35 7.06 17.00 -29.92
CA ALA A 35 8.11 16.00 -29.85
C ALA A 35 7.69 14.73 -29.09
N ILE A 36 7.03 14.87 -27.94
CA ILE A 36 6.57 13.74 -27.11
C ILE A 36 5.55 12.87 -27.87
N LEU A 37 4.61 13.50 -28.57
CA LEU A 37 3.55 12.81 -29.31
C LEU A 37 3.94 12.39 -30.72
N ASN A 38 5.16 12.71 -31.15
CA ASN A 38 5.63 12.53 -32.52
C ASN A 38 4.64 13.15 -33.54
N ALA A 39 4.14 14.34 -33.23
CA ALA A 39 3.19 15.08 -34.04
C ALA A 39 3.92 15.91 -35.12
N GLN A 40 3.19 16.34 -36.15
CA GLN A 40 3.76 17.15 -37.25
C GLN A 40 3.60 18.67 -37.03
N GLY A 41 2.77 19.08 -36.08
CA GLY A 41 2.44 20.49 -35.86
C GLY A 41 1.12 20.68 -35.11
N ILE A 42 0.59 21.89 -35.20
CA ILE A 42 -0.67 22.34 -34.59
C ILE A 42 -1.69 22.66 -35.69
N GLU A 43 -2.96 22.36 -35.45
CA GLU A 43 -4.09 22.78 -36.28
C GLU A 43 -5.12 23.57 -35.46
N ASP A 44 -5.83 24.47 -36.14
CA ASP A 44 -6.86 25.37 -35.55
C ASP A 44 -8.24 25.17 -36.18
N GLU A 45 -8.43 24.06 -36.91
CA GLU A 45 -9.64 23.83 -37.72
C GLU A 45 -10.82 23.26 -36.90
N LEU A 46 -10.54 22.62 -35.76
CA LEU A 46 -11.54 21.93 -34.95
C LEU A 46 -11.78 22.66 -33.63
N THR A 47 -13.02 23.09 -33.40
CA THR A 47 -13.46 23.57 -32.09
C THR A 47 -13.88 22.38 -31.24
N ILE A 48 -13.33 22.28 -30.03
CA ILE A 48 -13.69 21.28 -29.04
C ILE A 48 -14.49 22.00 -27.94
N ASP A 49 -15.72 21.55 -27.72
CA ASP A 49 -16.56 22.08 -26.65
C ASP A 49 -16.00 21.70 -25.28
N ALA A 50 -16.11 22.62 -24.31
CA ALA A 50 -15.77 22.40 -22.90
C ALA A 50 -14.30 22.06 -22.58
N VAL A 51 -13.34 22.38 -23.46
CA VAL A 51 -11.88 22.20 -23.21
C VAL A 51 -11.43 22.76 -21.85
N SER A 52 -11.99 23.90 -21.43
CA SER A 52 -11.64 24.54 -20.16
C SER A 52 -11.98 23.72 -18.91
N SER A 53 -12.83 22.68 -19.04
CA SER A 53 -13.18 21.77 -17.95
C SER A 53 -12.35 20.49 -17.91
N MET A 54 -11.56 20.22 -18.95
CA MET A 54 -10.70 19.04 -19.02
C MET A 54 -9.48 19.20 -18.10
N THR A 55 -9.19 18.18 -17.31
CA THR A 55 -7.96 18.12 -16.50
C THR A 55 -6.72 17.93 -17.38
N PRO A 56 -5.49 18.17 -16.87
CA PRO A 56 -4.27 17.85 -17.60
C PRO A 56 -4.21 16.39 -18.07
N ASN A 57 -4.69 15.44 -17.24
CA ASN A 57 -4.73 14.03 -17.59
C ASN A 57 -5.76 13.75 -18.69
N ASP A 58 -6.94 14.37 -18.67
CA ASP A 58 -7.95 14.19 -19.73
C ASP A 58 -7.39 14.61 -21.10
N ILE A 59 -6.66 15.72 -21.13
CA ILE A 59 -6.01 16.20 -22.36
C ILE A 59 -4.90 15.23 -22.79
N ALA A 60 -4.07 14.76 -21.86
CA ALA A 60 -3.02 13.78 -22.13
C ALA A 60 -3.59 12.47 -22.71
N GLN A 61 -4.65 11.90 -22.11
CA GLN A 61 -5.30 10.69 -22.61
C GLN A 61 -5.86 10.88 -24.01
N LEU A 62 -6.52 12.02 -24.28
CA LEU A 62 -7.05 12.34 -25.60
C LEU A 62 -5.95 12.37 -26.66
N TRP A 63 -4.80 13.00 -26.36
CA TRP A 63 -3.67 13.03 -27.28
C TRP A 63 -3.03 11.65 -27.48
N ILE A 64 -2.89 10.84 -26.43
CA ILE A 64 -2.37 9.47 -26.52
C ILE A 64 -3.28 8.63 -27.44
N ASP A 65 -4.60 8.72 -27.28
CA ASP A 65 -5.54 8.01 -28.14
C ASP A 65 -5.47 8.46 -29.60
N GLN A 66 -5.31 9.76 -29.84
CA GLN A 66 -5.11 10.29 -31.20
C GLN A 66 -3.77 9.82 -31.80
N ALA A 67 -2.70 9.80 -31.00
CA ALA A 67 -1.37 9.35 -31.42
C ALA A 67 -1.37 7.87 -31.80
N VAL A 68 -2.04 7.03 -31.02
CA VAL A 68 -2.25 5.61 -31.35
C VAL A 68 -3.04 5.46 -32.65
N LYS A 69 -4.19 6.16 -32.79
CA LYS A 69 -5.01 6.11 -34.02
C LYS A 69 -4.23 6.57 -35.26
N ALA A 70 -3.35 7.54 -35.10
CA ALA A 70 -2.49 8.07 -36.16
C ALA A 70 -1.21 7.25 -36.38
N ASN A 71 -0.99 6.17 -35.62
CA ASN A 71 0.22 5.34 -35.62
C ASN A 71 1.51 6.14 -35.37
N THR A 72 1.45 7.23 -34.60
CA THR A 72 2.65 7.98 -34.19
C THR A 72 3.29 7.39 -32.92
N ILE A 73 2.52 6.59 -32.15
CA ILE A 73 2.97 5.73 -31.06
C ILE A 73 2.27 4.35 -31.17
N GLU A 74 2.90 3.29 -30.63
CA GLU A 74 2.28 1.96 -30.61
C GLU A 74 1.18 1.85 -29.54
N ASP A 75 0.15 1.04 -29.80
CA ASP A 75 -0.93 0.76 -28.85
C ASP A 75 -0.51 -0.26 -27.79
N GLU A 76 0.48 0.11 -26.97
CA GLU A 76 0.96 -0.71 -25.86
C GLU A 76 0.88 0.05 -24.56
N ARG A 77 0.47 -0.66 -23.51
CA ARG A 77 0.22 -0.05 -22.21
C ARG A 77 1.42 0.72 -21.65
N TYR A 78 2.62 0.13 -21.63
CA TYR A 78 3.79 0.83 -21.10
C TYR A 78 4.20 2.03 -21.98
N ILE A 79 3.94 2.00 -23.29
CA ILE A 79 4.22 3.14 -24.19
C ILE A 79 3.26 4.29 -23.87
N ARG A 80 1.96 3.98 -23.72
CA ARG A 80 0.95 4.96 -23.27
C ARG A 80 1.34 5.58 -21.93
N GLU A 81 1.74 4.76 -20.96
CA GLU A 81 2.19 5.22 -19.63
C GLU A 81 3.47 6.10 -19.70
N ILE A 82 4.43 5.78 -20.58
CA ILE A 82 5.63 6.61 -20.81
C ILE A 82 5.24 7.99 -21.37
N VAL A 83 4.42 8.02 -22.40
CA VAL A 83 3.97 9.27 -23.05
C VAL A 83 3.16 10.13 -22.07
N GLU A 84 2.24 9.51 -21.32
CA GLU A 84 1.48 10.17 -20.25
C GLU A 84 2.41 10.84 -19.23
N ALA A 85 3.37 10.08 -18.68
CA ALA A 85 4.30 10.59 -17.68
C ALA A 85 5.17 11.74 -18.23
N GLN A 86 5.56 11.71 -19.51
CA GLN A 86 6.31 12.79 -20.14
C GLN A 86 5.48 14.06 -20.36
N ILE A 87 4.21 13.92 -20.77
CA ILE A 87 3.31 15.08 -20.91
C ILE A 87 3.08 15.73 -19.55
N LEU A 88 2.76 14.93 -18.54
CA LEU A 88 2.45 15.43 -17.19
C LEU A 88 3.68 15.88 -16.40
N ASP A 89 4.89 15.53 -16.84
CA ASP A 89 6.12 16.12 -16.30
C ASP A 89 6.21 17.62 -16.60
N LEU A 90 5.63 18.10 -17.71
CA LEU A 90 5.62 19.53 -18.07
C LEU A 90 4.80 20.40 -17.09
N ILE A 91 3.88 19.81 -16.32
CA ILE A 91 3.15 20.49 -15.25
C ILE A 91 3.72 20.17 -13.85
N THR A 92 4.79 19.39 -13.78
CA THR A 92 5.39 18.94 -12.51
C THR A 92 6.68 19.73 -12.23
N PRO A 93 6.72 20.54 -11.15
CA PRO A 93 7.93 21.30 -10.79
C PRO A 93 9.15 20.41 -10.56
N LYS A 94 10.36 20.96 -10.59
CA LYS A 94 11.59 20.20 -10.36
C LYS A 94 11.66 19.67 -8.92
N PRO A 95 12.40 18.58 -8.67
CA PRO A 95 12.54 18.02 -7.33
C PRO A 95 12.94 19.04 -6.25
N SER A 96 13.84 19.97 -6.58
CA SER A 96 14.27 21.03 -5.65
C SER A 96 13.15 22.01 -5.30
N ALA A 97 12.35 22.44 -6.27
CA ALA A 97 11.23 23.34 -6.02
C ALA A 97 10.14 22.67 -5.17
N VAL A 98 9.79 21.42 -5.49
CA VAL A 98 8.82 20.62 -4.71
C VAL A 98 9.30 20.46 -3.27
N ASN A 99 10.57 20.10 -3.05
CA ASN A 99 11.13 19.93 -1.71
C ASN A 99 11.18 21.25 -0.92
N ASN A 100 11.64 22.33 -1.54
CA ASN A 100 11.70 23.64 -0.88
C ASN A 100 10.31 24.12 -0.45
N TYR A 101 9.32 24.01 -1.33
CA TYR A 101 7.96 24.41 -1.02
C TYR A 101 7.33 23.51 0.04
N PHE A 102 7.50 22.18 -0.06
CA PHE A 102 7.02 21.23 0.95
C PHE A 102 7.54 21.59 2.34
N TRP A 103 8.85 21.79 2.50
CA TRP A 103 9.45 22.11 3.80
C TRP A 103 9.15 23.54 4.26
N GLN A 104 8.82 24.46 3.35
CA GLN A 104 8.28 25.77 3.72
C GLN A 104 6.88 25.62 4.34
N GLN A 105 5.98 24.88 3.69
CA GLN A 105 4.63 24.62 4.21
C GLN A 105 4.69 23.84 5.53
N HIS A 106 5.63 22.90 5.66
CA HIS A 106 5.80 22.09 6.87
C HIS A 106 6.10 22.93 8.11
N LYS A 107 6.94 23.96 7.97
CA LYS A 107 7.26 24.91 9.06
C LYS A 107 6.03 25.65 9.60
N GLU A 108 5.05 25.89 8.74
CA GLU A 108 3.78 26.50 9.14
C GLU A 108 2.85 25.44 9.76
N ASN A 109 2.66 24.33 9.06
CA ASN A 109 1.87 23.18 9.52
C ASN A 109 2.23 21.93 8.70
N PRO A 110 2.64 20.81 9.35
CA PRO A 110 2.94 19.56 8.65
C PRO A 110 1.84 19.07 7.70
N LYS A 111 0.56 19.33 8.03
CA LYS A 111 -0.58 18.96 7.19
C LYS A 111 -0.60 19.72 5.86
N LEU A 112 -0.23 21.01 5.86
CA LEU A 112 -0.19 21.80 4.62
C LEU A 112 0.84 21.26 3.64
N ALA A 113 1.98 20.78 4.14
CA ALA A 113 3.01 20.16 3.31
C ALA A 113 2.51 18.88 2.64
N THR A 114 1.90 17.97 3.41
CA THR A 114 1.35 16.72 2.87
C THR A 114 0.17 16.97 1.94
N ASP A 115 -0.74 17.90 2.29
CA ASP A 115 -1.86 18.26 1.42
C ASP A 115 -1.37 18.81 0.08
N TYR A 116 -0.38 19.72 0.08
CA TYR A 116 0.25 20.22 -1.14
C TYR A 116 0.80 19.09 -2.02
N PHE A 117 1.60 18.20 -1.43
CA PHE A 117 2.28 17.16 -2.20
C PHE A 117 1.31 16.09 -2.70
N TYR A 118 0.26 15.79 -1.94
CA TYR A 118 -0.78 14.87 -2.38
C TYR A 118 -1.56 15.46 -3.56
N GLU A 119 -1.96 16.73 -3.48
CA GLU A 119 -2.65 17.42 -4.56
C GLU A 119 -1.78 17.57 -5.82
N LEU A 120 -0.46 17.75 -5.67
CA LEU A 120 0.47 17.71 -6.81
C LEU A 120 0.51 16.31 -7.44
N SER A 121 0.63 15.27 -6.61
CA SER A 121 0.74 13.88 -7.08
C SER A 121 -0.54 13.38 -7.76
N LYS A 122 -1.70 13.92 -7.38
CA LYS A 122 -2.98 13.69 -8.05
C LYS A 122 -3.06 14.43 -9.39
N ARG A 123 -2.72 15.72 -9.39
CA ARG A 123 -2.77 16.58 -10.59
C ARG A 123 -1.84 16.10 -11.69
N ASN A 124 -0.65 15.64 -11.36
CA ASN A 124 0.28 15.07 -12.33
C ASN A 124 0.03 13.57 -12.61
N HIS A 125 -1.08 13.01 -12.10
CA HIS A 125 -1.51 11.63 -12.31
C HIS A 125 -0.50 10.55 -11.86
N TYR A 126 0.43 10.91 -10.96
CA TYR A 126 1.26 9.91 -10.29
C TYR A 126 0.40 9.03 -9.36
N VAL A 127 -0.47 9.66 -8.57
CA VAL A 127 -1.57 9.00 -7.86
C VAL A 127 -2.75 8.89 -8.81
N LYS A 128 -3.12 7.65 -9.17
CA LYS A 128 -4.15 7.35 -10.19
C LYS A 128 -5.54 7.28 -9.56
N GLU A 129 -6.09 8.43 -9.17
CA GLU A 129 -7.40 8.54 -8.49
C GLU A 129 -8.53 7.88 -9.30
N ASP A 130 -8.49 7.98 -10.63
CA ASP A 130 -9.44 7.36 -11.55
C ASP A 130 -9.42 5.82 -11.48
N ALA A 131 -8.24 5.22 -11.34
CA ALA A 131 -8.06 3.79 -11.17
C ALA A 131 -8.45 3.35 -9.75
N ILE A 132 -8.08 4.14 -8.73
CA ILE A 132 -8.42 3.88 -7.33
C ILE A 132 -9.95 3.92 -7.11
N ALA A 133 -10.64 4.86 -7.77
CA ALA A 133 -12.10 4.99 -7.68
C ALA A 133 -12.88 3.76 -8.20
N LYS A 134 -12.22 2.83 -8.91
CA LYS A 134 -12.83 1.58 -9.37
C LYS A 134 -12.89 0.52 -8.26
N ASN A 135 -12.08 0.64 -7.21
CA ASN A 135 -12.01 -0.34 -6.13
C ASN A 135 -13.39 -0.53 -5.47
N ILE A 136 -13.67 -1.76 -5.05
CA ILE A 136 -14.86 -2.06 -4.25
C ILE A 136 -14.44 -2.06 -2.79
N SER A 137 -15.08 -1.24 -1.96
CA SER A 137 -14.77 -1.16 -0.52
C SER A 137 -16.04 -1.18 0.33
N TYR A 138 -16.01 -1.95 1.42
CA TYR A 138 -17.09 -2.05 2.40
C TYR A 138 -16.56 -2.55 3.75
N ASN A 139 -17.35 -2.37 4.82
CA ASN A 139 -17.00 -2.84 6.16
C ASN A 139 -17.80 -4.08 6.53
N VAL A 140 -17.21 -4.95 7.36
CA VAL A 140 -17.88 -6.14 7.89
C VAL A 140 -17.69 -6.21 9.39
N ALA A 141 -18.79 -6.31 10.13
CA ALA A 141 -18.75 -6.45 11.58
C ALA A 141 -18.23 -7.83 12.00
N THR A 142 -17.35 -7.86 13.00
CA THR A 142 -16.82 -9.07 13.62
C THR A 142 -16.77 -8.94 15.14
N ASP A 143 -16.45 -10.03 15.83
CA ASP A 143 -16.26 -10.02 17.29
C ASP A 143 -15.08 -9.14 17.76
N TYR A 144 -14.23 -8.70 16.83
CA TYR A 144 -13.08 -7.82 17.06
C TYR A 144 -13.34 -6.36 16.65
N GLY A 145 -14.56 -6.05 16.20
CA GLY A 145 -14.92 -4.78 15.57
C GLY A 145 -15.08 -4.90 14.05
N ASP A 146 -15.37 -3.78 13.40
CA ASP A 146 -15.52 -3.73 11.94
C ASP A 146 -14.15 -3.87 11.27
N ILE A 147 -14.02 -4.83 10.35
CA ILE A 147 -12.89 -4.93 9.42
C ILE A 147 -13.25 -4.28 8.10
N GLU A 148 -12.24 -3.78 7.39
CA GLU A 148 -12.41 -3.15 6.08
C GLU A 148 -12.09 -4.17 4.99
N ILE A 149 -12.93 -4.27 3.97
CA ILE A 149 -12.69 -5.11 2.80
C ILE A 149 -12.50 -4.22 1.59
N THR A 150 -11.43 -4.44 0.84
CA THR A 150 -11.19 -3.79 -0.45
C THR A 150 -10.83 -4.82 -1.51
N ILE A 151 -11.56 -4.86 -2.62
CA ILE A 151 -11.16 -5.58 -3.83
C ILE A 151 -10.42 -4.60 -4.74
N ASN A 152 -9.12 -4.82 -4.91
CA ASN A 152 -8.26 -3.93 -5.68
C ASN A 152 -8.45 -4.13 -7.18
N LEU A 153 -9.05 -3.13 -7.83
CA LEU A 153 -9.25 -3.04 -9.28
C LEU A 153 -8.39 -1.93 -9.92
N SER A 154 -7.63 -1.19 -9.10
CA SER A 154 -6.83 -0.07 -9.55
C SER A 154 -5.55 -0.49 -10.26
N LYS A 155 -4.94 -1.61 -9.83
CA LYS A 155 -3.73 -2.15 -10.44
C LYS A 155 -4.12 -2.98 -11.67
N PRO A 156 -3.79 -2.55 -12.90
CA PRO A 156 -4.28 -3.25 -14.06
C PRO A 156 -3.44 -4.51 -14.32
N GLU A 157 -4.11 -5.60 -14.70
CA GLU A 157 -3.47 -6.88 -15.01
C GLU A 157 -2.55 -6.76 -16.24
N LYS A 158 -1.52 -7.59 -16.30
CA LYS A 158 -0.63 -7.66 -17.46
C LYS A 158 -1.25 -8.57 -18.51
N ASP A 159 -1.37 -8.08 -19.74
CA ASP A 159 -1.85 -8.91 -20.85
C ASP A 159 -0.74 -9.84 -21.40
N GLY A 160 -1.15 -10.84 -22.18
CA GLY A 160 -0.23 -11.84 -22.73
C GLY A 160 0.82 -11.27 -23.70
N LYS A 161 0.53 -10.14 -24.38
CA LYS A 161 1.49 -9.49 -25.28
C LYS A 161 2.58 -8.78 -24.49
N GLN A 162 2.20 -8.05 -23.44
CA GLN A 162 3.13 -7.40 -22.54
C GLN A 162 4.04 -8.41 -21.84
N ILE A 163 3.49 -9.53 -21.34
CA ILE A 163 4.28 -10.61 -20.72
C ILE A 163 5.32 -11.16 -21.72
N ALA A 164 4.94 -11.36 -22.98
CA ALA A 164 5.86 -11.84 -24.01
C ALA A 164 6.99 -10.84 -24.30
N LYS A 165 6.68 -9.53 -24.34
CA LYS A 165 7.68 -8.47 -24.53
C LYS A 165 8.62 -8.35 -23.33
N GLU A 166 8.10 -8.38 -22.10
CA GLU A 166 8.90 -8.38 -20.87
C GLU A 166 9.88 -9.54 -20.84
N LYS A 167 9.44 -10.75 -21.22
CA LYS A 167 10.29 -11.94 -21.26
C LYS A 167 11.46 -11.82 -22.25
N ASN A 168 11.27 -11.09 -23.34
CA ASN A 168 12.29 -10.89 -24.37
C ASN A 168 13.13 -9.64 -24.17
N ALA A 169 12.75 -8.77 -23.23
CA ALA A 169 13.46 -7.52 -22.97
C ALA A 169 14.81 -7.79 -22.29
N THR A 170 15.82 -7.00 -22.67
CA THR A 170 17.11 -7.05 -22.01
C THR A 170 16.98 -6.52 -20.59
N ALA A 171 17.44 -7.29 -19.61
CA ALA A 171 17.45 -6.86 -18.21
C ALA A 171 18.24 -5.54 -18.06
N SER A 172 17.65 -4.57 -17.35
CA SER A 172 18.31 -3.34 -16.96
C SER A 172 18.79 -3.43 -15.52
N ALA A 173 19.98 -2.89 -15.23
CA ALA A 173 20.48 -2.71 -13.88
C ALA A 173 20.05 -1.36 -13.24
N TYR A 174 19.40 -0.47 -14.02
CA TYR A 174 19.05 0.88 -13.60
C TYR A 174 17.58 1.22 -13.94
N PRO A 175 16.81 1.82 -13.01
CA PRO A 175 17.03 1.83 -11.57
C PRO A 175 17.11 0.40 -11.00
N GLN A 176 17.84 0.21 -9.90
CA GLN A 176 18.05 -1.14 -9.34
C GLN A 176 16.73 -1.79 -8.85
N CYS A 177 15.82 -1.00 -8.29
CA CYS A 177 14.45 -1.42 -8.02
C CYS A 177 13.47 -0.24 -8.09
N ALA A 178 12.18 -0.50 -7.93
CA ALA A 178 11.11 0.50 -8.01
C ALA A 178 11.11 1.55 -6.86
N LEU A 179 11.92 1.34 -5.81
CA LEU A 179 12.05 2.23 -4.65
C LEU A 179 13.35 3.03 -4.65
N CYS A 180 14.24 2.85 -5.64
CA CYS A 180 15.44 3.66 -5.73
C CYS A 180 15.09 5.11 -6.12
N PHE A 181 15.78 6.11 -5.57
CA PHE A 181 15.52 7.52 -5.92
C PHE A 181 15.81 7.81 -7.39
N GLU A 182 16.63 6.97 -8.02
CA GLU A 182 16.93 6.93 -9.45
C GLU A 182 15.68 6.79 -10.33
N ASN A 183 14.52 6.41 -9.74
CA ASN A 183 13.23 6.45 -10.41
C ASN A 183 12.68 7.89 -10.59
N GLU A 184 13.11 8.88 -9.81
CA GLU A 184 12.66 10.26 -9.95
C GLU A 184 13.09 10.82 -11.31
N GLY A 185 12.12 11.06 -12.20
CA GLY A 185 12.41 11.49 -13.57
C GLY A 185 12.75 10.36 -14.54
N TYR A 186 12.62 9.09 -14.15
CA TYR A 186 12.97 7.97 -15.03
C TYR A 186 11.92 7.75 -16.13
N ILE A 187 12.37 7.68 -17.39
CA ILE A 187 11.47 7.58 -18.55
C ILE A 187 10.55 6.36 -18.52
N GLY A 188 11.03 5.23 -17.99
CA GLY A 188 10.32 3.95 -18.01
C GLY A 188 10.74 3.03 -19.16
N SER A 189 10.26 1.80 -19.10
CA SER A 189 10.46 0.78 -20.14
C SER A 189 9.36 -0.29 -20.03
N VAL A 190 9.41 -1.31 -20.88
CA VAL A 190 8.53 -2.48 -20.72
C VAL A 190 8.76 -3.22 -19.40
N LEU A 191 9.97 -3.13 -18.83
CA LEU A 191 10.33 -3.80 -17.56
C LEU A 191 10.13 -2.93 -16.32
N GLN A 192 10.05 -1.61 -16.47
CA GLN A 192 10.07 -0.65 -15.37
C GLN A 192 9.06 0.47 -15.62
N ALA A 193 8.26 0.80 -14.61
CA ALA A 193 7.22 1.82 -14.73
C ALA A 193 7.80 3.18 -15.18
N ALA A 194 6.99 3.93 -15.95
CA ALA A 194 7.28 5.32 -16.27
C ALA A 194 7.17 6.20 -15.01
N ARG A 195 8.17 7.05 -14.80
CA ARG A 195 8.33 7.87 -13.59
C ARG A 195 8.88 9.27 -13.92
N THR A 196 8.73 9.75 -15.15
CA THR A 196 9.21 11.07 -15.57
C THR A 196 8.63 12.19 -14.70
N ASN A 197 7.33 12.14 -14.44
CA ASN A 197 6.57 13.03 -13.55
C ASN A 197 6.68 12.69 -12.04
N HIS A 198 7.45 11.65 -11.67
CA HIS A 198 7.59 11.24 -10.27
C HIS A 198 8.45 12.22 -9.48
N ARG A 199 8.11 12.46 -8.22
CA ARG A 199 8.86 13.31 -7.28
C ARG A 199 8.91 12.64 -5.90
N ILE A 200 10.02 12.84 -5.20
CA ILE A 200 10.26 12.30 -3.85
C ILE A 200 10.62 13.46 -2.92
N ILE A 201 9.94 13.53 -1.77
CA ILE A 201 10.33 14.45 -0.70
C ILE A 201 11.51 13.87 0.06
N ARG A 202 12.60 14.62 0.16
CA ARG A 202 13.82 14.27 0.89
C ARG A 202 13.65 14.64 2.36
N MET A 203 13.95 13.72 3.26
CA MET A 203 13.89 13.91 4.71
C MET A 203 15.03 13.19 5.41
N ASN A 204 15.29 13.57 6.66
CA ASN A 204 16.19 12.83 7.53
C ASN A 204 15.37 12.12 8.61
N LEU A 205 15.68 10.85 8.86
CA LEU A 205 15.13 10.06 9.97
C LEU A 205 16.29 9.39 10.69
N ALA A 206 16.43 9.70 11.97
CA ALA A 206 17.43 9.19 12.90
C ALA A 206 18.84 9.14 12.31
N GLY A 207 19.24 10.26 11.70
CA GLY A 207 20.57 10.48 11.13
C GLY A 207 20.79 9.95 9.70
N ASN A 208 19.78 9.36 9.07
CA ASN A 208 19.87 8.80 7.72
C ASN A 208 18.96 9.55 6.74
N GLU A 209 19.34 9.57 5.45
CA GLU A 209 18.54 10.17 4.38
C GLU A 209 17.45 9.22 3.89
N TRP A 210 16.21 9.70 3.90
CA TRP A 210 15.02 8.98 3.47
C TRP A 210 14.23 9.80 2.45
N GLY A 211 13.43 9.10 1.66
CA GLY A 211 12.50 9.65 0.70
C GLY A 211 11.06 9.39 1.13
N PHE A 212 10.15 10.29 0.80
CA PHE A 212 8.71 10.13 0.98
C PHE A 212 8.00 10.35 -0.35
N GLN A 213 7.13 9.40 -0.70
CA GLN A 213 6.29 9.43 -1.89
C GLN A 213 4.91 8.83 -1.60
N TYR A 214 3.89 9.20 -2.38
CA TYR A 214 2.62 8.49 -2.35
C TYR A 214 2.70 7.16 -3.11
N SER A 215 1.80 6.23 -2.81
CA SER A 215 1.60 5.06 -3.66
C SER A 215 0.77 5.45 -4.89
N PRO A 216 1.17 5.07 -6.12
CA PRO A 216 0.39 5.37 -7.32
C PRO A 216 -0.97 4.66 -7.35
N TYR A 217 -1.06 3.50 -6.69
CA TYR A 217 -2.26 2.67 -6.54
C TYR A 217 -2.55 2.54 -5.05
N ALA A 218 -3.13 3.59 -4.48
CA ALA A 218 -3.39 3.68 -3.04
C ALA A 218 -4.41 2.64 -2.58
N TYR A 219 -4.22 2.13 -1.36
CA TYR A 219 -5.14 1.19 -0.71
C TYR A 219 -6.05 1.85 0.32
N PHE A 220 -5.63 3.02 0.79
CA PHE A 220 -6.33 3.86 1.76
C PHE A 220 -5.93 5.32 1.51
N ASN A 221 -6.59 6.25 2.19
CA ASN A 221 -6.37 7.68 1.99
C ASN A 221 -4.90 8.08 2.26
N GLU A 222 -4.28 8.78 1.31
CA GLU A 222 -2.88 9.23 1.40
C GLU A 222 -1.87 8.09 1.67
N HIS A 223 -2.15 6.87 1.19
CA HIS A 223 -1.20 5.76 1.25
C HIS A 223 0.14 6.18 0.66
N SER A 224 1.18 6.12 1.48
CA SER A 224 2.52 6.62 1.18
C SER A 224 3.60 5.61 1.57
N ILE A 225 4.77 5.80 0.97
CA ILE A 225 5.95 4.96 1.10
C ILE A 225 7.09 5.86 1.56
N VAL A 226 7.76 5.46 2.64
CA VAL A 226 8.96 6.11 3.16
C VAL A 226 10.13 5.17 2.88
N LEU A 227 11.07 5.56 2.02
CA LEU A 227 12.09 4.68 1.43
C LEU A 227 13.50 5.16 1.74
N SER A 228 14.40 4.23 2.10
CA SER A 228 15.81 4.57 2.35
C SER A 228 16.46 5.12 1.08
N ARG A 229 17.36 6.12 1.19
CA ARG A 229 18.14 6.57 0.02
C ARG A 229 19.01 5.45 -0.54
N THR A 230 19.56 4.63 0.36
CA THR A 230 20.46 3.52 0.04
C THR A 230 19.64 2.28 -0.31
N HIS A 231 20.03 1.58 -1.37
CA HIS A 231 19.45 0.28 -1.73
C HIS A 231 20.04 -0.81 -0.84
N GLU A 232 19.41 -1.01 0.31
CA GLU A 232 19.76 -2.06 1.26
C GLU A 232 18.53 -2.87 1.65
N PRO A 233 18.66 -4.18 1.94
CA PRO A 233 17.53 -4.99 2.37
C PRO A 233 16.79 -4.42 3.58
N MET A 234 15.50 -4.74 3.68
CA MET A 234 14.71 -4.41 4.88
C MET A 234 15.35 -5.03 6.13
N ALA A 235 15.25 -4.30 7.23
CA ALA A 235 15.69 -4.77 8.54
C ALA A 235 14.71 -4.29 9.61
N ILE A 236 14.46 -5.14 10.60
CA ILE A 236 13.69 -4.79 11.81
C ILE A 236 14.61 -4.83 13.02
N ASN A 237 14.87 -3.66 13.61
CA ASN A 237 15.79 -3.45 14.72
C ASN A 237 15.47 -2.14 15.48
N GLN A 238 16.28 -1.75 16.46
CA GLN A 238 16.09 -0.48 17.19
C GLN A 238 16.00 0.75 16.26
N GLN A 239 16.88 0.83 15.25
CA GLN A 239 16.88 1.93 14.26
C GLN A 239 15.52 2.04 13.55
N THR A 240 14.81 0.92 13.36
CA THR A 240 13.45 0.93 12.80
C THR A 240 12.51 1.75 13.69
N PHE A 241 12.48 1.49 15.00
CA PHE A 241 11.64 2.25 15.91
C PHE A 241 12.02 3.73 15.97
N GLU A 242 13.32 4.05 15.92
CA GLU A 242 13.82 5.42 15.86
C GLU A 242 13.30 6.13 14.61
N ASN A 243 13.42 5.52 13.43
CA ASN A 243 12.93 6.06 12.17
C ASN A 243 11.40 6.29 12.19
N LEU A 244 10.63 5.30 12.65
CA LEU A 244 9.16 5.36 12.69
C LEU A 244 8.66 6.45 13.65
N VAL A 245 9.28 6.56 14.84
CA VAL A 245 8.91 7.59 15.82
C VAL A 245 9.30 8.99 15.33
N GLU A 246 10.48 9.16 14.73
CA GLU A 246 10.90 10.45 14.18
C GLU A 246 10.02 10.89 13.01
N PHE A 247 9.55 9.95 12.17
CA PHE A 247 8.58 10.28 11.12
C PHE A 247 7.28 10.83 11.71
N VAL A 248 6.72 10.17 12.73
CA VAL A 248 5.49 10.62 13.40
C VAL A 248 5.69 11.95 14.12
N GLN A 249 6.89 12.25 14.62
CA GLN A 249 7.22 13.57 15.15
C GLN A 249 7.16 14.65 14.07
N GLN A 250 7.58 14.34 12.84
CA GLN A 250 7.52 15.26 11.71
C GLN A 250 6.09 15.36 11.12
N PHE A 251 5.31 14.28 11.14
CA PHE A 251 3.97 14.18 10.56
C PHE A 251 2.97 13.54 11.56
N PRO A 252 2.57 14.25 12.62
CA PRO A 252 1.78 13.68 13.72
C PRO A 252 0.36 13.25 13.31
N HIS A 253 -0.14 13.71 12.17
CA HIS A 253 -1.44 13.32 11.61
C HIS A 253 -1.39 12.01 10.79
N TYR A 254 -0.21 11.41 10.62
CA TYR A 254 -0.02 10.15 9.90
C TYR A 254 0.34 9.02 10.87
N PHE A 255 0.00 7.80 10.49
CA PHE A 255 0.65 6.60 11.02
C PHE A 255 1.84 6.23 10.11
N ILE A 256 2.73 5.39 10.64
CA ILE A 256 3.77 4.73 9.85
C ILE A 256 4.06 3.34 10.41
N GLY A 257 4.37 2.38 9.56
CA GLY A 257 4.78 1.05 9.99
C GLY A 257 5.66 0.34 8.97
N SER A 258 6.24 -0.79 9.38
CA SER A 258 7.05 -1.64 8.52
C SER A 258 6.39 -2.98 8.31
N ASN A 259 6.50 -3.54 7.09
CA ASN A 259 6.35 -4.98 6.92
C ASN A 259 7.51 -5.71 7.63
N ALA A 260 7.32 -7.00 7.87
CA ALA A 260 8.36 -7.88 8.39
C ALA A 260 9.56 -8.01 7.42
N ASP A 261 10.76 -8.19 7.98
CA ASP A 261 12.04 -8.31 7.26
C ASP A 261 12.40 -9.73 6.79
N ILE A 262 11.56 -10.72 7.09
CA ILE A 262 11.77 -12.12 6.70
C ILE A 262 10.71 -12.60 5.69
N PRO A 263 10.98 -13.65 4.90
CA PRO A 263 10.02 -14.20 3.94
C PRO A 263 8.72 -14.70 4.61
N ILE A 264 7.69 -14.96 3.79
CA ILE A 264 6.35 -15.48 4.16
C ILE A 264 5.46 -14.46 4.92
N VAL A 265 6.02 -13.58 5.75
CA VAL A 265 5.24 -12.68 6.63
C VAL A 265 4.97 -11.27 6.09
N GLY A 266 4.79 -11.10 4.78
CA GLY A 266 4.11 -9.91 4.22
C GLY A 266 4.94 -8.88 3.43
N GLY A 267 6.26 -9.01 3.36
CA GLY A 267 7.09 -8.11 2.54
C GLY A 267 7.05 -8.44 1.04
N SER A 268 6.63 -7.51 0.18
CA SER A 268 6.67 -7.66 -1.29
C SER A 268 8.00 -7.23 -1.92
N ILE A 269 8.74 -6.32 -1.26
CA ILE A 269 10.06 -5.83 -1.70
C ILE A 269 11.01 -5.88 -0.52
N LEU A 270 11.63 -7.03 -0.29
CA LEU A 270 12.60 -7.22 0.81
C LEU A 270 13.98 -6.64 0.49
N SER A 271 14.25 -6.31 -0.77
CA SER A 271 15.56 -5.87 -1.24
C SER A 271 15.90 -4.41 -0.95
N HIS A 272 14.90 -3.58 -0.64
CA HIS A 272 15.07 -2.15 -0.37
C HIS A 272 14.28 -1.76 0.88
N ASN A 273 14.96 -1.22 1.88
CA ASN A 273 14.38 -0.80 3.14
C ASN A 273 13.36 0.34 2.97
N HIS A 274 12.13 0.09 3.40
CA HIS A 274 11.03 1.03 3.28
C HIS A 274 9.93 0.77 4.33
N TYR A 275 9.15 1.80 4.60
CA TYR A 275 7.98 1.80 5.48
C TYR A 275 6.74 2.24 4.69
N GLN A 276 5.56 1.90 5.20
CA GLN A 276 4.29 2.42 4.68
C GLN A 276 3.70 3.39 5.69
N ALA A 277 3.15 4.49 5.20
CA ALA A 277 2.58 5.56 6.01
C ALA A 277 1.28 6.08 5.37
N GLY A 278 0.60 6.98 6.08
CA GLY A 278 -0.46 7.80 5.50
C GLY A 278 -1.49 8.26 6.52
N ARG A 279 -2.56 8.88 6.03
CA ARG A 279 -3.64 9.43 6.86
C ARG A 279 -4.87 8.55 6.81
N HIS A 280 -4.86 7.51 7.63
CA HIS A 280 -5.98 6.57 7.81
C HIS A 280 -6.03 6.07 9.24
N GLU A 281 -7.23 5.85 9.77
CA GLU A 281 -7.43 5.17 11.05
C GLU A 281 -7.93 3.75 10.74
N PHE A 282 -7.08 2.76 11.00
CA PHE A 282 -7.37 1.36 10.71
C PHE A 282 -8.26 0.72 11.77
N PRO A 283 -8.96 -0.38 11.45
CA PRO A 283 -9.72 -1.17 12.43
C PRO A 283 -8.96 -1.49 13.74
N MET A 284 -7.70 -1.93 13.65
CA MET A 284 -6.87 -2.26 14.83
C MET A 284 -6.59 -1.04 15.72
N ASP A 285 -6.71 0.19 15.20
CA ASP A 285 -6.54 1.42 15.98
C ASP A 285 -7.67 1.60 16.99
N ARG A 286 -8.85 1.04 16.67
CA ARG A 286 -10.06 1.04 17.49
C ARG A 286 -10.19 -0.22 18.36
N ALA A 287 -9.29 -1.20 18.20
CA ALA A 287 -9.29 -2.41 19.00
C ALA A 287 -9.20 -2.09 20.49
N THR A 288 -10.06 -2.75 21.26
CA THR A 288 -10.14 -2.55 22.72
C THR A 288 -8.99 -3.27 23.42
N THR A 289 -8.64 -2.82 24.62
CA THR A 289 -7.68 -3.51 25.48
C THR A 289 -8.23 -4.87 25.90
N LYS A 290 -7.43 -5.93 25.71
CA LYS A 290 -7.71 -7.28 26.20
C LYS A 290 -7.14 -7.48 27.60
N GLU A 291 -5.85 -7.22 27.79
CA GLU A 291 -5.19 -7.29 29.10
C GLU A 291 -4.18 -6.14 29.26
N THR A 292 -3.95 -5.70 30.50
CA THR A 292 -2.89 -4.74 30.85
C THR A 292 -1.81 -5.47 31.62
N PHE A 293 -0.55 -5.16 31.34
CA PHE A 293 0.59 -5.74 32.04
C PHE A 293 1.67 -4.68 32.28
N LYS A 294 2.73 -5.06 33.00
CA LYS A 294 3.86 -4.17 33.31
C LYS A 294 5.13 -4.75 32.72
N LEU A 295 5.88 -3.92 32.01
CA LEU A 295 7.24 -4.22 31.60
C LEU A 295 8.16 -3.95 32.80
N THR A 296 8.80 -4.97 33.33
CA THR A 296 9.55 -4.85 34.60
C THR A 296 10.66 -3.80 34.49
N SER A 297 11.33 -3.74 33.35
CA SER A 297 12.40 -2.78 33.05
C SER A 297 11.89 -1.38 32.65
N PHE A 298 10.59 -1.23 32.39
CA PHE A 298 9.97 0.00 31.88
C PHE A 298 8.62 0.29 32.57
N PRO A 299 8.61 0.50 33.90
CA PRO A 299 7.36 0.59 34.69
C PRO A 299 6.50 1.81 34.34
N ASP A 300 7.08 2.81 33.68
CA ASP A 300 6.46 4.05 33.21
C ASP A 300 5.82 3.95 31.82
N ILE A 301 5.96 2.81 31.14
CA ILE A 301 5.31 2.54 29.85
C ILE A 301 3.97 1.87 30.10
N ASP A 302 2.92 2.39 29.48
CA ASP A 302 1.62 1.75 29.48
C ASP A 302 1.63 0.62 28.45
N ALA A 303 1.51 -0.62 28.92
CA ALA A 303 1.60 -1.82 28.09
C ALA A 303 0.29 -2.63 28.15
N THR A 304 -0.26 -2.92 26.99
CA THR A 304 -1.52 -3.66 26.86
C THR A 304 -1.47 -4.66 25.71
N THR A 305 -2.26 -5.73 25.80
CA THR A 305 -2.62 -6.55 24.63
C THR A 305 -3.96 -6.08 24.08
N LEU A 306 -4.18 -6.27 22.78
CA LEU A 306 -5.41 -5.87 22.11
C LEU A 306 -6.38 -7.04 21.92
N LYS A 307 -7.67 -6.77 21.96
CA LYS A 307 -8.71 -7.69 21.49
C LYS A 307 -8.68 -7.67 19.96
N TRP A 308 -7.78 -8.45 19.38
CA TRP A 308 -7.51 -8.52 17.95
C TRP A 308 -7.22 -9.98 17.54
N PRO A 309 -7.50 -10.42 16.29
CA PRO A 309 -7.24 -11.80 15.87
C PRO A 309 -5.76 -12.19 15.93
N MET A 310 -4.86 -11.22 15.76
CA MET A 310 -3.41 -11.41 15.86
C MET A 310 -2.88 -11.02 17.24
N SER A 311 -1.70 -11.54 17.60
CA SER A 311 -1.03 -11.24 18.86
C SER A 311 -0.36 -9.87 18.81
N VAL A 312 -0.97 -8.88 19.47
CA VAL A 312 -0.50 -7.48 19.46
C VAL A 312 -0.20 -7.00 20.87
N ILE A 313 0.95 -6.35 21.03
CA ILE A 313 1.33 -5.57 22.21
C ILE A 313 1.31 -4.09 21.83
N ARG A 314 0.48 -3.29 22.50
CA ARG A 314 0.43 -1.84 22.37
C ARG A 314 1.17 -1.19 23.54
N LEU A 315 2.17 -0.39 23.22
CA LEU A 315 2.93 0.43 24.17
C LEU A 315 2.60 1.91 23.98
N LYS A 316 2.42 2.65 25.08
CA LYS A 316 2.18 4.10 25.03
C LYS A 316 3.08 4.87 25.98
N SER A 317 3.55 6.03 25.54
CA SER A 317 4.25 6.99 26.39
C SER A 317 4.37 8.37 25.74
N ASN A 318 4.56 9.40 26.55
CA ASN A 318 4.95 10.73 26.09
C ASN A 318 6.48 10.83 25.93
N ASN A 319 7.24 9.87 26.46
CA ASN A 319 8.69 9.81 26.34
C ASN A 319 9.08 8.84 25.22
N SER A 320 9.26 9.37 24.01
CA SER A 320 9.64 8.61 22.82
C SER A 320 10.92 7.77 23.01
N ALA A 321 11.95 8.33 23.67
CA ALA A 321 13.21 7.64 23.88
C ALA A 321 13.06 6.41 24.80
N ARG A 322 12.24 6.51 25.85
CA ARG A 322 11.87 5.35 26.71
C ARG A 322 11.04 4.33 25.93
N LEU A 323 10.07 4.82 25.14
CA LEU A 323 9.17 3.98 24.36
C LEU A 323 9.91 3.13 23.30
N ILE A 324 10.87 3.73 22.60
CA ILE A 324 11.75 3.02 21.63
C ILE A 324 12.52 1.89 22.31
N LYS A 325 13.10 2.14 23.49
CA LYS A 325 13.83 1.11 24.24
C LYS A 325 12.91 -0.02 24.71
N ALA A 326 11.72 0.30 25.18
CA ALA A 326 10.73 -0.70 25.58
C ALA A 326 10.26 -1.55 24.38
N ALA A 327 9.99 -0.93 23.23
CA ALA A 327 9.60 -1.64 22.02
C ALA A 327 10.73 -2.54 21.48
N THR A 328 11.96 -2.06 21.52
CA THR A 328 13.16 -2.83 21.18
C THR A 328 13.31 -4.04 22.08
N TYR A 329 13.14 -3.86 23.40
CA TYR A 329 13.19 -4.95 24.36
C TYR A 329 12.13 -6.03 24.08
N VAL A 330 10.87 -5.64 23.83
CA VAL A 330 9.80 -6.60 23.47
C VAL A 330 10.14 -7.37 22.21
N MET A 331 10.62 -6.68 21.16
CA MET A 331 11.06 -7.32 19.91
C MET A 331 12.20 -8.31 20.14
N GLU A 332 13.21 -7.94 20.93
CA GLU A 332 14.34 -8.81 21.24
C GLU A 332 13.92 -10.04 22.05
N GLN A 333 13.04 -9.88 23.04
CA GLN A 333 12.48 -11.01 23.78
C GLN A 333 11.68 -11.94 22.85
N TRP A 334 10.83 -11.37 21.99
CA TRP A 334 10.08 -12.15 21.00
C TRP A 334 11.01 -12.93 20.07
N ASN A 335 12.04 -12.28 19.51
CA ASN A 335 12.99 -12.92 18.59
C ASN A 335 13.69 -14.15 19.17
N ASN A 336 13.75 -14.29 20.50
CA ASN A 336 14.41 -15.40 21.18
C ASN A 336 13.43 -16.34 21.90
N TYR A 337 12.14 -16.02 21.93
CA TYR A 337 11.14 -16.81 22.66
C TYR A 337 10.84 -18.12 21.93
N SER A 338 10.58 -19.20 22.65
CA SER A 338 10.10 -20.45 22.06
C SER A 338 9.15 -21.12 23.03
N ASP A 339 8.07 -21.68 22.51
CA ASP A 339 7.03 -22.35 23.28
C ASP A 339 6.44 -23.48 22.44
N SER A 340 6.94 -24.70 22.69
CA SER A 340 6.49 -25.89 21.99
C SER A 340 5.04 -26.26 22.30
N SER A 341 4.41 -25.65 23.31
CA SER A 341 3.00 -25.92 23.58
C SER A 341 2.08 -25.29 22.54
N VAL A 342 2.56 -24.36 21.72
CA VAL A 342 1.79 -23.63 20.70
C VAL A 342 2.55 -23.48 19.38
N ASP A 343 3.47 -24.41 19.11
CA ASP A 343 4.26 -24.46 17.86
C ASP A 343 5.09 -23.20 17.56
N ILE A 344 5.53 -22.49 18.61
CA ILE A 344 6.40 -21.30 18.50
C ILE A 344 7.86 -21.72 18.70
N LYS A 345 8.71 -21.45 17.71
CA LYS A 345 10.15 -21.75 17.71
C LYS A 345 10.92 -20.60 17.09
N ALA A 346 11.74 -19.92 17.89
CA ALA A 346 12.53 -18.77 17.45
C ALA A 346 13.50 -19.09 16.31
N TYR A 347 14.03 -20.31 16.25
CA TYR A 347 15.08 -20.70 15.31
C TYR A 347 14.87 -22.11 14.74
N SER A 348 15.18 -22.28 13.45
CA SER A 348 15.39 -23.59 12.81
C SER A 348 16.60 -24.32 13.41
N ASP A 349 16.70 -25.62 13.12
CA ASP A 349 17.84 -26.44 13.56
C ASP A 349 19.18 -25.99 12.95
N ASP A 350 19.12 -25.30 11.80
CA ASP A 350 20.28 -24.69 11.14
C ASP A 350 20.63 -23.28 11.65
N GLY A 351 19.88 -22.77 12.63
CA GLY A 351 20.07 -21.44 13.21
C GLY A 351 19.35 -20.31 12.49
N THR A 352 18.52 -20.58 11.48
CA THR A 352 17.71 -19.56 10.81
C THR A 352 16.62 -19.02 11.75
N ARG A 353 16.55 -17.70 11.95
CA ARG A 353 15.51 -17.03 12.76
C ARG A 353 14.14 -17.10 12.09
N HIS A 354 13.10 -17.42 12.86
CA HIS A 354 11.71 -17.44 12.40
C HIS A 354 10.86 -16.25 12.83
N HIS A 355 11.24 -15.63 13.93
CA HIS A 355 10.45 -14.57 14.53
C HIS A 355 10.83 -13.20 13.98
N THR A 356 9.84 -12.32 13.87
CA THR A 356 10.02 -10.89 13.66
C THR A 356 8.76 -10.16 14.13
N ILE A 357 8.63 -8.87 13.84
CA ILE A 357 7.45 -8.07 14.18
C ILE A 357 6.98 -7.25 12.99
N THR A 358 5.74 -6.79 13.07
CA THR A 358 5.21 -5.67 12.28
C THR A 358 5.05 -4.50 13.26
N PRO A 359 5.97 -3.52 13.27
CA PRO A 359 5.86 -2.33 14.11
C PRO A 359 4.99 -1.28 13.42
N ILE A 360 4.06 -0.69 14.17
CA ILE A 360 3.23 0.45 13.73
C ILE A 360 3.32 1.56 14.77
N VAL A 361 3.57 2.79 14.34
CA VAL A 361 3.73 3.96 15.20
C VAL A 361 2.74 5.05 14.76
N ARG A 362 2.18 5.74 15.74
CA ARG A 362 1.32 6.91 15.55
C ARG A 362 1.37 7.83 16.77
N TYR A 363 0.91 9.07 16.59
CA TYR A 363 0.70 10.01 17.68
C TYR A 363 -0.80 10.23 17.87
N LYS A 364 -1.33 9.86 19.04
CA LYS A 364 -2.76 9.92 19.32
C LYS A 364 -2.98 10.31 20.79
N ASN A 365 -3.97 11.18 21.03
CA ASN A 365 -4.32 11.63 22.38
C ASN A 365 -3.11 12.15 23.18
N GLU A 366 -2.25 12.94 22.52
CA GLU A 366 -1.02 13.53 23.08
C GLU A 366 0.10 12.54 23.45
N GLN A 367 -0.01 11.27 23.05
CA GLN A 367 0.98 10.23 23.33
C GLN A 367 1.47 9.56 22.05
N TYR A 368 2.69 9.03 22.08
CA TYR A 368 3.15 8.09 21.07
C TYR A 368 2.61 6.70 21.40
N GLU A 369 2.08 6.01 20.40
CA GLU A 369 1.66 4.62 20.50
C GLU A 369 2.52 3.78 19.54
N ILE A 370 3.05 2.66 20.03
CA ILE A 370 3.69 1.63 19.20
C ILE A 370 2.90 0.33 19.35
N ASP A 371 2.32 -0.12 18.25
CA ASP A 371 1.77 -1.47 18.13
C ASP A 371 2.86 -2.42 17.61
N ILE A 372 3.10 -3.49 18.35
CA ILE A 372 4.05 -4.54 18.03
C ILE A 372 3.23 -5.79 17.76
N VAL A 373 3.04 -6.11 16.48
CA VAL A 373 2.37 -7.36 16.08
C VAL A 373 3.44 -8.44 15.95
N LEU A 374 3.30 -9.51 16.74
CA LEU A 374 4.25 -10.62 16.75
C LEU A 374 4.05 -11.48 15.50
N ARG A 375 5.15 -11.79 14.80
CA ARG A 375 5.14 -12.54 13.54
C ARG A 375 6.11 -13.71 13.61
N ASP A 376 5.76 -14.76 12.87
CA ASP A 376 6.50 -16.01 12.77
C ASP A 376 6.35 -16.57 11.35
N ASN A 377 7.44 -17.04 10.74
CA ASN A 377 7.45 -17.59 9.39
C ASN A 377 7.69 -19.11 9.29
N GLN A 378 7.57 -19.83 10.41
CA GLN A 378 7.72 -21.28 10.45
C GLN A 378 6.72 -21.96 9.52
N THR A 379 7.16 -23.08 8.96
CA THR A 379 6.33 -23.96 8.13
C THR A 379 6.29 -25.36 8.74
N SER A 380 5.31 -26.16 8.32
CA SER A 380 5.24 -27.57 8.66
C SER A 380 4.82 -28.41 7.45
N ASN A 381 4.85 -29.73 7.57
CA ASN A 381 4.32 -30.62 6.52
C ASN A 381 2.81 -30.39 6.28
N GLU A 382 2.07 -30.01 7.32
CA GLU A 382 0.64 -29.69 7.23
C GLU A 382 0.41 -28.29 6.63
N TYR A 383 1.27 -27.34 7.01
CA TYR A 383 1.22 -25.94 6.57
C TYR A 383 2.51 -25.54 5.85
N PRO A 384 2.71 -25.98 4.60
CA PRO A 384 3.92 -25.68 3.84
C PRO A 384 4.03 -24.19 3.48
N ASP A 385 2.90 -23.49 3.39
CA ASP A 385 2.84 -22.04 3.15
C ASP A 385 3.07 -21.21 4.45
N GLY A 386 3.12 -21.86 5.62
CA GLY A 386 3.36 -21.24 6.93
C GLY A 386 2.33 -21.65 7.98
N ILE A 387 2.79 -22.01 9.18
CA ILE A 387 1.92 -22.33 10.33
C ILE A 387 1.08 -21.10 10.71
N PHE A 388 1.71 -19.93 10.68
CA PHE A 388 1.11 -18.63 11.03
C PHE A 388 0.84 -17.78 9.78
N HIS A 389 0.21 -18.41 8.78
CA HIS A 389 -0.13 -17.84 7.47
C HIS A 389 -1.52 -18.35 7.05
N PRO A 390 -2.27 -17.69 6.14
CA PRO A 390 -3.58 -18.15 5.70
C PRO A 390 -3.60 -19.61 5.23
N HIS A 391 -4.46 -20.41 5.86
CA HIS A 391 -4.60 -21.84 5.60
C HIS A 391 -5.50 -22.14 4.40
N GLN A 392 -5.50 -23.39 3.95
CA GLN A 392 -6.09 -23.82 2.68
C GLN A 392 -7.59 -23.47 2.55
N ASP A 393 -8.34 -23.42 3.66
CA ASP A 393 -9.78 -23.14 3.65
C ASP A 393 -10.12 -21.66 3.42
N VAL A 394 -9.15 -20.75 3.54
CA VAL A 394 -9.30 -19.30 3.28
C VAL A 394 -8.56 -18.82 2.03
N GLN A 395 -7.65 -19.62 1.49
CA GLN A 395 -6.82 -19.28 0.32
C GLN A 395 -7.64 -19.00 -0.95
N HIS A 396 -8.89 -19.46 -1.04
CA HIS A 396 -9.78 -19.11 -2.15
C HIS A 396 -10.14 -17.61 -2.18
N ILE A 397 -10.17 -16.94 -1.02
CA ILE A 397 -10.33 -15.48 -0.88
C ILE A 397 -8.96 -14.79 -0.89
N LYS A 398 -8.04 -15.21 -0.02
CA LYS A 398 -6.74 -14.56 0.17
C LYS A 398 -5.66 -15.61 0.38
N LYS A 399 -4.80 -15.78 -0.62
CA LYS A 399 -3.67 -16.72 -0.54
C LYS A 399 -2.33 -16.02 -0.26
N GLU A 400 -2.21 -14.78 -0.71
CA GLU A 400 -0.96 -14.03 -0.60
C GLU A 400 -0.72 -13.59 0.85
N ASN A 401 0.55 -13.29 1.16
CA ASN A 401 1.00 -12.88 2.48
C ASN A 401 0.21 -11.71 3.07
N ILE A 402 0.12 -11.70 4.39
CA ILE A 402 -0.53 -10.66 5.19
C ILE A 402 0.49 -9.58 5.51
N GLY A 403 0.39 -8.46 4.78
CA GLY A 403 1.22 -7.28 4.98
C GLY A 403 0.71 -6.40 6.10
N LEU A 404 1.41 -5.28 6.32
CA LEU A 404 1.09 -4.28 7.32
C LEU A 404 -0.37 -3.80 7.28
N ILE A 405 -0.92 -3.58 6.08
CA ILE A 405 -2.30 -3.08 5.89
C ILE A 405 -3.32 -4.12 6.37
N GLU A 406 -3.15 -5.38 5.94
CA GLU A 406 -4.03 -6.45 6.36
C GLU A 406 -3.93 -6.74 7.86
N VAL A 407 -2.73 -6.70 8.44
CA VAL A 407 -2.51 -6.84 9.89
C VAL A 407 -3.37 -5.85 10.68
N MET A 408 -3.49 -4.61 10.19
CA MET A 408 -4.29 -3.56 10.83
C MET A 408 -5.80 -3.66 10.57
N GLY A 409 -6.24 -4.64 9.75
CA GLY A 409 -7.65 -4.99 9.56
C GLY A 409 -8.28 -4.58 8.24
N THR A 410 -7.49 -4.15 7.25
CA THR A 410 -7.98 -3.82 5.91
C THR A 410 -7.56 -4.88 4.91
N ALA A 411 -8.51 -5.69 4.45
CA ALA A 411 -8.26 -6.72 3.45
C ALA A 411 -7.99 -6.11 2.08
N ILE A 412 -6.83 -6.41 1.51
CA ILE A 412 -6.50 -6.09 0.12
C ILE A 412 -6.68 -7.36 -0.71
N LEU A 413 -7.86 -7.50 -1.30
CA LEU A 413 -8.28 -8.67 -2.03
C LEU A 413 -8.01 -8.53 -3.55
N PRO A 414 -7.73 -9.63 -4.26
CA PRO A 414 -7.39 -9.59 -5.68
C PRO A 414 -8.62 -9.28 -6.56
N GLY A 415 -8.39 -8.56 -7.66
CA GLY A 415 -9.45 -8.12 -8.58
C GLY A 415 -10.32 -9.24 -9.17
N ARG A 416 -9.75 -10.45 -9.32
CA ARG A 416 -10.47 -11.66 -9.79
C ARG A 416 -11.73 -11.98 -8.97
N LEU A 417 -11.74 -11.64 -7.67
CA LEU A 417 -12.88 -11.94 -6.80
C LEU A 417 -14.15 -11.20 -7.24
N LYS A 418 -14.03 -10.06 -7.94
CA LYS A 418 -15.21 -9.35 -8.44
C LYS A 418 -16.07 -10.25 -9.34
N SER A 419 -15.45 -10.97 -10.28
CA SER A 419 -16.17 -11.89 -11.16
C SER A 419 -16.53 -13.20 -10.45
N GLU A 420 -15.62 -13.75 -9.64
CA GLU A 420 -15.85 -15.01 -8.94
C GLU A 420 -17.03 -14.91 -7.95
N LEU A 421 -17.17 -13.78 -7.25
CA LEU A 421 -18.30 -13.54 -6.33
C LEU A 421 -19.64 -13.36 -7.06
N VAL A 422 -19.64 -12.95 -8.33
CA VAL A 422 -20.86 -12.93 -9.15
C VAL A 422 -21.33 -14.36 -9.46
N ASP A 423 -20.40 -15.27 -9.75
CA ASP A 423 -20.73 -16.69 -9.95
C ASP A 423 -21.24 -17.34 -8.66
N VAL A 424 -20.63 -17.02 -7.51
CA VAL A 424 -21.13 -17.43 -6.19
C VAL A 424 -22.55 -16.92 -5.95
N LYS A 425 -22.81 -15.63 -6.20
CA LYS A 425 -24.16 -15.04 -6.09
C LYS A 425 -25.18 -15.77 -6.96
N ASN A 426 -24.84 -16.02 -8.22
CA ASN A 426 -25.74 -16.70 -9.15
C ASN A 426 -26.07 -18.12 -8.69
N TYR A 427 -25.08 -18.86 -8.20
CA TYR A 427 -25.30 -20.19 -7.62
C TYR A 427 -26.26 -20.14 -6.43
N LEU A 428 -26.04 -19.23 -5.47
CA LEU A 428 -26.86 -19.11 -4.26
C LEU A 428 -28.33 -18.76 -4.57
N LEU A 429 -28.57 -18.06 -5.69
CA LEU A 429 -29.91 -17.71 -6.16
C LEU A 429 -30.55 -18.77 -7.08
N GLY A 430 -29.88 -19.91 -7.31
CA GLY A 430 -30.34 -20.92 -8.27
C GLY A 430 -30.38 -20.44 -9.73
N LYS A 431 -29.59 -19.42 -10.07
CA LYS A 431 -29.46 -18.87 -11.44
C LYS A 431 -28.32 -19.56 -12.19
N SER A 432 -28.22 -19.33 -13.50
CA SER A 432 -27.08 -19.79 -14.30
C SER A 432 -25.79 -19.08 -13.85
N TYR A 433 -24.72 -19.84 -13.68
CA TYR A 433 -23.37 -19.38 -13.35
C TYR A 433 -22.35 -20.13 -14.23
N ASN A 434 -21.10 -19.68 -14.27
CA ASN A 434 -20.05 -20.35 -15.03
C ASN A 434 -19.44 -21.53 -14.24
N GLU A 435 -18.48 -21.23 -13.35
CA GLU A 435 -17.80 -22.20 -12.51
C GLU A 435 -17.51 -21.58 -11.14
N LEU A 436 -17.72 -22.34 -10.06
CA LEU A 436 -17.40 -21.87 -8.70
C LEU A 436 -15.94 -22.14 -8.30
N GLY A 437 -15.27 -23.07 -8.99
CA GLY A 437 -13.89 -23.46 -8.74
C GLY A 437 -13.62 -23.69 -7.24
N PRO A 438 -12.65 -22.97 -6.63
CA PRO A 438 -12.30 -23.13 -5.22
C PRO A 438 -13.38 -22.61 -4.25
N HIS A 439 -14.38 -21.87 -4.72
CA HIS A 439 -15.47 -21.31 -3.87
C HIS A 439 -16.61 -22.30 -3.63
N LYS A 440 -16.63 -23.46 -4.32
CA LYS A 440 -17.79 -24.37 -4.33
C LYS A 440 -18.23 -24.80 -2.93
N GLN A 441 -17.32 -25.34 -2.13
CA GLN A 441 -17.65 -25.83 -0.78
C GLN A 441 -18.14 -24.69 0.12
N TRP A 442 -17.57 -23.50 -0.02
CA TRP A 442 -17.98 -22.31 0.73
C TRP A 442 -19.39 -21.86 0.31
N ALA A 443 -19.70 -21.84 -0.98
CA ALA A 443 -21.02 -21.53 -1.49
C ALA A 443 -22.09 -22.55 -1.06
N GLU A 444 -21.78 -23.84 -1.10
CA GLU A 444 -22.64 -24.92 -0.58
C GLU A 444 -22.91 -24.74 0.93
N THR A 445 -21.89 -24.38 1.70
CA THR A 445 -22.03 -24.09 3.14
C THR A 445 -22.93 -22.89 3.39
N MET A 446 -22.78 -21.81 2.62
CA MET A 446 -23.65 -20.64 2.71
C MET A 446 -25.12 -20.99 2.39
N ALA A 447 -25.36 -21.77 1.34
CA ALA A 447 -26.70 -22.20 0.95
C ALA A 447 -27.39 -23.06 2.03
N GLN A 448 -26.63 -23.77 2.88
CA GLN A 448 -27.15 -24.54 4.00
C GLN A 448 -27.43 -23.68 5.23
N ASN A 449 -26.59 -22.68 5.50
CA ASN A 449 -26.64 -21.88 6.72
C ASN A 449 -27.58 -20.69 6.64
N TYR A 450 -27.93 -20.22 5.44
CA TYR A 450 -28.73 -19.03 5.23
C TYR A 450 -29.97 -19.31 4.39
N GLN A 451 -31.05 -18.57 4.65
CA GLN A 451 -32.17 -18.44 3.71
C GLN A 451 -31.84 -17.26 2.78
N ILE A 452 -31.49 -17.57 1.53
CA ILE A 452 -30.94 -16.60 0.58
C ILE A 452 -31.98 -16.24 -0.48
N ASP A 453 -32.11 -14.96 -0.75
CA ASP A 453 -32.94 -14.40 -1.81
C ASP A 453 -32.24 -13.22 -2.51
N ASN A 454 -32.93 -12.57 -3.45
CA ASN A 454 -32.34 -11.46 -4.21
C ASN A 454 -32.08 -10.21 -3.35
N ASP A 455 -32.75 -10.07 -2.20
CA ASP A 455 -32.67 -8.88 -1.37
C ASP A 455 -31.49 -8.96 -0.38
N ASN A 456 -31.10 -10.18 0.05
CA ASN A 456 -30.08 -10.37 1.08
C ASN A 456 -28.75 -10.99 0.60
N VAL A 457 -28.68 -11.54 -0.61
CA VAL A 457 -27.51 -12.31 -1.07
C VAL A 457 -26.20 -11.52 -1.05
N ASP A 458 -26.22 -10.24 -1.43
CA ASP A 458 -25.01 -9.41 -1.47
C ASP A 458 -24.47 -9.15 -0.06
N GLU A 459 -25.37 -8.88 0.91
CA GLU A 459 -25.00 -8.69 2.31
C GLU A 459 -24.40 -9.97 2.90
N ILE A 460 -24.99 -11.13 2.61
CA ILE A 460 -24.50 -12.43 3.07
C ILE A 460 -23.11 -12.72 2.49
N ILE A 461 -22.91 -12.51 1.19
CA ILE A 461 -21.61 -12.70 0.54
C ILE A 461 -20.57 -11.76 1.15
N HIS A 462 -20.87 -10.47 1.30
CA HIS A 462 -19.95 -9.50 1.90
C HIS A 462 -19.59 -9.90 3.34
N LYS A 463 -20.59 -10.30 4.15
CA LYS A 463 -20.38 -10.80 5.50
C LYS A 463 -19.45 -12.01 5.51
N GLU A 464 -19.71 -13.00 4.67
CA GLU A 464 -18.93 -14.24 4.62
C GLU A 464 -17.50 -14.02 4.11
N VAL A 465 -17.29 -13.09 3.16
CA VAL A 465 -15.94 -12.65 2.75
C VAL A 465 -15.20 -12.04 3.94
N GLY A 466 -15.85 -11.16 4.72
CA GLY A 466 -15.24 -10.59 5.92
C GLY A 466 -14.95 -11.64 6.98
N LEU A 467 -15.84 -12.61 7.19
CA LEU A 467 -15.58 -13.71 8.13
C LEU A 467 -14.39 -14.58 7.69
N LYS A 468 -14.23 -14.82 6.37
CA LYS A 468 -13.04 -15.50 5.84
C LYS A 468 -11.79 -14.67 6.05
N PHE A 469 -11.82 -13.35 5.85
CA PHE A 469 -10.68 -12.49 6.17
C PHE A 469 -10.36 -12.41 7.67
N LYS A 470 -11.37 -12.46 8.55
CA LYS A 470 -11.15 -12.60 9.99
C LYS A 470 -10.37 -13.89 10.30
N SER A 471 -10.74 -15.01 9.66
CA SER A 471 -10.00 -16.28 9.80
C SER A 471 -8.57 -16.17 9.27
N VAL A 472 -8.36 -15.53 8.12
CA VAL A 472 -7.01 -15.21 7.58
C VAL A 472 -6.13 -14.52 8.63
N LEU A 473 -6.66 -13.55 9.37
CA LEU A 473 -5.92 -12.88 10.45
C LEU A 473 -5.69 -13.79 11.67
N ALA A 474 -6.66 -14.63 12.02
CA ALA A 474 -6.54 -15.58 13.12
C ALA A 474 -5.51 -16.69 12.81
N ASP A 475 -5.42 -17.14 11.57
CA ASP A 475 -4.39 -18.08 11.08
C ASP A 475 -3.01 -17.44 11.21
N ALA A 476 -2.89 -16.14 10.96
CA ALA A 476 -1.64 -15.40 11.09
C ALA A 476 -1.24 -15.04 12.54
N GLY A 477 -2.14 -15.18 13.52
CA GLY A 477 -1.83 -14.93 14.93
C GLY A 477 -0.95 -16.03 15.54
N VAL A 478 0.16 -15.65 16.18
CA VAL A 478 1.12 -16.62 16.77
C VAL A 478 0.59 -17.25 18.07
N PHE A 479 -0.05 -16.46 18.92
CA PHE A 479 -0.84 -16.95 20.04
C PHE A 479 -2.31 -16.94 19.64
N LYS A 480 -2.88 -18.12 19.40
CA LYS A 480 -4.29 -18.27 18.98
C LYS A 480 -5.24 -17.74 20.06
N ASP A 481 -6.36 -17.13 19.64
CA ASP A 481 -7.38 -16.65 20.58
C ASP A 481 -8.28 -17.80 21.08
N ASN A 482 -7.64 -18.74 21.79
CA ASN A 482 -8.25 -19.84 22.52
C ASN A 482 -7.57 -19.98 23.90
N GLU A 483 -8.03 -20.89 24.74
CA GLU A 483 -7.49 -21.05 26.10
C GLU A 483 -5.98 -21.31 26.12
N GLN A 484 -5.50 -22.21 25.26
CA GLN A 484 -4.08 -22.59 25.18
C GLN A 484 -3.21 -21.41 24.73
N GLY A 485 -3.58 -20.74 23.64
CA GLY A 485 -2.85 -19.59 23.12
C GLY A 485 -2.89 -18.38 24.07
N ASN A 486 -4.01 -18.14 24.75
CA ASN A 486 -4.10 -17.07 25.76
C ASN A 486 -3.20 -17.35 26.97
N ASN A 487 -3.10 -18.60 27.42
CA ASN A 487 -2.19 -18.98 28.49
C ASN A 487 -0.72 -18.88 28.06
N ALA A 488 -0.38 -19.32 26.84
CA ALA A 488 0.97 -19.19 26.29
C ALA A 488 1.37 -17.72 26.12
N PHE A 489 0.46 -16.85 25.66
CA PHE A 489 0.74 -15.43 25.53
C PHE A 489 1.04 -14.81 26.91
N LYS A 490 0.29 -15.18 27.95
CA LYS A 490 0.59 -14.75 29.33
C LYS A 490 1.98 -15.18 29.81
N GLN A 491 2.43 -16.38 29.45
CA GLN A 491 3.79 -16.81 29.77
C GLN A 491 4.83 -15.94 29.08
N PHE A 492 4.61 -15.57 27.81
CA PHE A 492 5.47 -14.62 27.13
C PHE A 492 5.44 -13.23 27.81
N LEU A 493 4.25 -12.71 28.18
CA LEU A 493 4.16 -11.43 28.88
C LEU A 493 4.89 -11.42 30.23
N ASN A 494 4.98 -12.56 30.92
CA ASN A 494 5.72 -12.68 32.18
C ASN A 494 7.25 -12.65 32.02
N VAL A 495 7.77 -12.83 30.81
CA VAL A 495 9.22 -12.69 30.53
C VAL A 495 9.60 -11.25 30.12
N LEU A 496 8.61 -10.35 29.98
CA LEU A 496 8.79 -8.92 29.70
C LEU A 496 8.78 -8.09 31.01
#